data_AF-A0A7K2XGB7-F1
#
_entry.id   AF-A0A7K2XGB7-F1
#
_cell.length_a   1.000
_cell.length_b   1.000
_cell.length_c   1.000
_cell.angle_alpha   90.00
_cell.angle_beta   90.00
_cell.angle_gamma   90.00
#
_symmetry.space_group_name_H-M   'P 1'
#
loop_
_entity.id
_entity.type
_entity.pdbx_description
1 polymer ?
#
loop_
_entity_poly.entity_id
_entity_poly.type
_entity_poly.pdbx_seq_one_letter_code
_entity_poly.pdbx_strand_id
1 'polypeptide(L)'
;PATLAGPLPPFAPERLRLLSGGDTLVALLPEAAEAVRRAARQGLLSWETAGMAARLEAVTRAAHRSMESLDRTPREVPQRAFDLAARYELCFAGAAVLHRWTQGPRTPDADLRLRAGLALVLDRLGLPGGAHRSEAHDRLADGLLGPA
;
A
#
# COMPACT_ATOMS: atom_id res chain seq x y z
N PRO A 1 -3.27 -6.67 -26.92
CA PRO A 1 -4.73 -6.53 -26.67
C PRO A 1 -5.44 -7.85 -26.99
N ALA A 2 -5.97 -8.54 -25.97
CA ALA A 2 -6.72 -9.77 -26.18
C ALA A 2 -8.13 -9.44 -26.67
N THR A 3 -8.46 -9.84 -27.89
CA THR A 3 -9.77 -9.63 -28.51
C THR A 3 -10.78 -10.59 -27.88
N LEU A 4 -11.87 -10.07 -27.31
CA LEU A 4 -12.94 -10.86 -26.66
C LEU A 4 -13.92 -11.52 -27.66
N ALA A 5 -13.60 -11.55 -28.95
CA ALA A 5 -14.50 -11.95 -30.03
C ALA A 5 -14.21 -13.35 -30.60
N GLY A 6 -13.66 -14.25 -29.79
CA GLY A 6 -13.41 -15.66 -30.15
C GLY A 6 -14.36 -16.62 -29.43
N PRO A 7 -14.54 -17.86 -29.94
CA PRO A 7 -15.28 -18.89 -29.22
C PRO A 7 -14.66 -19.09 -27.83
N LEU A 8 -15.51 -19.11 -26.79
CA LEU A 8 -15.06 -19.34 -25.42
C LEU A 8 -14.44 -20.74 -25.33
N PRO A 9 -13.29 -20.89 -24.64
CA PRO A 9 -12.74 -22.21 -24.39
C PRO A 9 -13.74 -23.06 -23.58
N PRO A 10 -13.71 -24.39 -23.74
CA PRO A 10 -14.59 -25.29 -23.00
C PRO A 10 -14.40 -25.11 -21.48
N PHE A 11 -15.51 -25.08 -20.76
CA PHE A 11 -15.52 -24.90 -19.31
C PHE A 11 -14.88 -26.12 -18.62
N ALA A 12 -13.82 -25.87 -17.84
CA ALA A 12 -12.99 -26.89 -17.19
C ALA A 12 -12.88 -26.58 -15.69
N PRO A 13 -13.88 -26.95 -14.86
CA PRO A 13 -13.95 -26.57 -13.44
C PRO A 13 -12.79 -27.11 -12.62
N GLU A 14 -12.20 -28.24 -13.00
CA GLU A 14 -10.99 -28.84 -12.40
C GLU A 14 -9.73 -27.95 -12.55
N ARG A 15 -9.76 -26.97 -13.45
CA ARG A 15 -8.69 -25.98 -13.62
C ARG A 15 -8.91 -24.71 -12.80
N LEU A 16 -10.09 -24.56 -12.18
CA LEU A 16 -10.37 -23.44 -11.29
C LEU A 16 -9.65 -23.69 -9.95
N ARG A 17 -8.78 -22.78 -9.57
CA ARG A 17 -8.21 -22.74 -8.21
C ARG A 17 -8.85 -21.57 -7.48
N LEU A 18 -9.44 -21.86 -6.32
CA LEU A 18 -9.90 -20.81 -5.43
C LEU A 18 -8.67 -20.17 -4.78
N LEU A 19 -8.38 -18.93 -5.15
CA LEU A 19 -7.44 -18.12 -4.40
C LEU A 19 -8.23 -17.49 -3.25
N SER A 20 -8.06 -18.05 -2.06
CA SER A 20 -8.38 -17.35 -0.81
C SER A 20 -7.32 -16.28 -0.59
N GLY A 21 -7.40 -15.18 -1.33
CA GLY A 21 -6.63 -13.98 -1.11
C GLY A 21 -7.59 -12.87 -0.74
N GLY A 22 -7.30 -12.15 0.35
CA GLY A 22 -8.01 -10.92 0.68
C GLY A 22 -7.79 -9.84 -0.40
N ASP A 23 -7.84 -8.59 0.02
CA ASP A 23 -7.61 -7.45 -0.86
C ASP A 23 -6.30 -7.55 -1.66
N THR A 24 -6.40 -7.53 -2.99
CA THR A 24 -5.26 -7.63 -3.93
C THR A 24 -4.20 -6.57 -3.67
N LEU A 25 -4.58 -5.37 -3.20
CA LEU A 25 -3.61 -4.31 -2.93
C LEU A 25 -2.68 -4.68 -1.78
N VAL A 26 -3.24 -5.23 -0.70
CA VAL A 26 -2.43 -5.62 0.46
C VAL A 26 -1.69 -6.93 0.20
N ALA A 27 -2.29 -7.86 -0.53
CA ALA A 27 -1.63 -9.10 -0.93
C ALA A 27 -0.35 -8.84 -1.76
N LEU A 28 -0.38 -7.83 -2.64
CA LEU A 28 0.75 -7.45 -3.50
C LEU A 28 1.67 -6.37 -2.89
N LEU A 29 1.48 -6.05 -1.61
CA LEU A 29 2.29 -5.04 -0.92
C LEU A 29 3.79 -5.39 -0.88
N PRO A 30 4.21 -6.65 -0.62
CA PRO A 30 5.63 -7.01 -0.63
C PRO A 30 6.30 -6.73 -1.98
N GLU A 31 5.64 -7.06 -3.08
CA GLU A 31 6.11 -6.81 -4.44
C GLU A 31 6.20 -5.31 -4.74
N ALA A 32 5.21 -4.53 -4.30
CA ALA A 32 5.21 -3.08 -4.45
C ALA A 32 6.36 -2.44 -3.64
N ALA A 33 6.60 -2.89 -2.42
CA ALA A 33 7.71 -2.44 -1.58
C ALA A 33 9.07 -2.79 -2.22
N GLU A 34 9.22 -3.98 -2.81
CA GLU A 34 10.44 -4.35 -3.54
C GLU A 34 10.64 -3.50 -4.81
N ALA A 35 9.56 -3.16 -5.53
CA ALA A 35 9.64 -2.25 -6.66
C ALA A 35 10.17 -0.86 -6.25
N VAL A 36 9.71 -0.33 -5.11
CA VAL A 36 10.23 0.93 -4.54
C VAL A 36 11.70 0.79 -4.14
N ARG A 37 12.08 -0.31 -3.47
CA ARG A 37 13.49 -0.57 -3.11
C ARG A 37 14.40 -0.61 -4.33
N ARG A 38 13.98 -1.27 -5.42
CA ARG A 38 14.73 -1.30 -6.69
C ARG A 38 14.85 0.08 -7.32
N ALA A 39 13.78 0.87 -7.33
CA ALA A 39 13.82 2.23 -7.86
C ALA A 39 14.77 3.15 -7.06
N ALA A 40 14.83 2.99 -5.73
CA ALA A 40 15.80 3.72 -4.91
C ALA A 40 17.25 3.35 -5.26
N ARG A 41 17.54 2.06 -5.49
CA ARG A 41 18.88 1.62 -5.96
C ARG A 41 19.26 2.21 -7.32
N GLN A 42 18.26 2.52 -8.16
CA GLN A 42 18.44 3.14 -9.47
C GLN A 42 18.50 4.68 -9.41
N GLY A 43 18.39 5.28 -8.22
CA GLY A 43 18.36 6.74 -8.04
C GLY A 43 17.05 7.41 -8.46
N LEU A 44 16.00 6.64 -8.74
CA LEU A 44 14.68 7.15 -9.13
C LEU A 44 13.82 7.59 -7.94
N LEU A 45 14.13 7.08 -6.75
CA LEU A 45 13.48 7.41 -5.49
C LEU A 45 14.54 7.60 -4.40
N SER A 46 14.19 8.30 -3.33
CA SER A 46 15.07 8.44 -2.17
C SER A 46 15.14 7.14 -1.34
N TRP A 47 16.26 6.94 -0.64
CA TRP A 47 16.37 5.85 0.35
C TRP A 47 15.39 5.99 1.52
N GLU A 48 14.99 7.23 1.84
CA GLU A 48 13.95 7.52 2.84
C GLU A 48 12.60 6.90 2.42
N THR A 49 12.19 7.14 1.16
CA THR A 49 10.97 6.56 0.58
C THR A 49 11.00 5.03 0.62
N ALA A 50 12.14 4.41 0.30
CA ALA A 50 12.30 2.96 0.39
C ALA A 50 12.20 2.44 1.83
N GLY A 51 12.78 3.15 2.80
CA GLY A 51 12.67 2.81 4.22
C GLY A 51 11.22 2.90 4.72
N MET A 52 10.45 3.89 4.27
CA MET A 52 9.02 4.01 4.59
C MET A 52 8.20 2.85 4.03
N ALA A 53 8.43 2.49 2.76
CA ALA A 53 7.73 1.36 2.13
C ALA A 53 7.99 0.05 2.88
N ALA A 54 9.23 -0.20 3.31
CA ALA A 54 9.58 -1.37 4.11
C ALA A 54 8.90 -1.37 5.50
N ARG A 55 8.78 -0.21 6.15
CA ARG A 55 8.04 -0.10 7.43
C ARG A 55 6.55 -0.39 7.26
N LEU A 56 5.95 0.12 6.18
CA LEU A 56 4.56 -0.16 5.83
C LEU A 56 4.34 -1.66 5.58
N GLU A 57 5.23 -2.32 4.82
CA GLU A 57 5.18 -3.77 4.61
C GLU A 57 5.22 -4.53 5.96
N ALA A 58 6.16 -4.14 6.84
CA ALA A 58 6.33 -4.79 8.14
C ALA A 58 5.10 -4.65 9.05
N VAL A 59 4.51 -3.45 9.14
CA VAL A 59 3.34 -3.19 9.99
C VAL A 59 2.08 -3.86 9.43
N THR A 60 1.91 -3.90 8.11
CA THR A 60 0.78 -4.60 7.46
C THR A 60 0.84 -6.10 7.71
N ARG A 61 2.04 -6.68 7.61
CA ARG A 61 2.27 -8.10 7.94
C ARG A 61 1.98 -8.40 9.43
N ALA A 62 2.30 -7.47 10.32
CA ALA A 62 1.97 -7.60 11.74
C ALA A 62 0.46 -7.51 12.00
N ALA A 63 -0.25 -6.62 11.29
CA ALA A 63 -1.70 -6.52 11.35
C ALA A 63 -2.37 -7.82 10.86
N HIS A 64 -1.90 -8.40 9.76
CA HIS A 64 -2.36 -9.71 9.26
C HIS A 64 -2.25 -10.81 10.32
N ARG A 65 -1.07 -10.98 10.92
CA ARG A 65 -0.88 -11.95 12.00
C ARG A 65 -1.81 -11.70 13.20
N SER A 66 -2.05 -10.44 13.52
CA SER A 66 -2.98 -10.07 14.60
C SER A 66 -4.41 -10.45 14.25
N MET A 67 -4.84 -10.28 12.99
CA MET A 67 -6.17 -10.65 12.52
C MET A 67 -6.35 -12.17 12.50
N GLU A 68 -5.31 -12.92 12.15
CA GLU A 68 -5.30 -14.39 12.21
C GLU A 68 -5.50 -14.90 13.64
N SER A 69 -4.97 -14.19 14.64
CA SER A 69 -5.08 -14.56 16.05
C SER A 69 -6.41 -14.19 16.72
N LEU A 70 -7.29 -13.44 16.02
CA LEU A 70 -8.60 -13.10 16.57
C LEU A 70 -9.53 -14.30 16.53
N ASP A 71 -10.04 -14.67 17.70
CA ASP A 71 -11.10 -15.65 17.80
C ASP A 71 -12.42 -15.06 17.26
N ARG A 72 -13.06 -15.77 16.32
CA ARG A 72 -14.18 -15.25 15.54
C ARG A 72 -15.49 -15.74 16.14
N THR A 73 -15.97 -15.07 17.18
CA THR A 73 -17.30 -15.35 17.75
C THR A 73 -18.32 -14.28 17.28
N PRO A 74 -19.41 -14.66 16.59
CA PRO A 74 -20.33 -13.70 15.96
C PRO A 74 -21.13 -12.80 16.92
N ARG A 75 -21.16 -13.10 18.22
CA ARG A 75 -22.07 -12.45 19.18
C ARG A 75 -21.39 -11.47 20.13
N GLU A 76 -20.06 -11.48 20.22
CA GLU A 76 -19.30 -10.68 21.18
C GLU A 76 -17.95 -10.24 20.59
N VAL A 77 -17.98 -9.40 19.56
CA VAL A 77 -16.76 -8.87 18.94
C VAL A 77 -16.10 -7.86 19.89
N PRO A 78 -14.87 -8.12 20.37
CA PRO A 78 -14.22 -7.23 21.33
C PRO A 78 -13.73 -5.94 20.64
N GLN A 79 -13.63 -4.83 21.39
CA GLN A 79 -13.16 -3.52 20.89
C GLN A 79 -11.85 -3.61 20.10
N ARG A 80 -10.91 -4.45 20.57
CA ARG A 80 -9.62 -4.70 19.90
C ARG A 80 -9.75 -5.14 18.43
N ALA A 81 -10.86 -5.75 18.04
CA ALA A 81 -11.10 -6.13 16.65
C ALA A 81 -11.43 -4.92 15.77
N PHE A 82 -12.18 -3.94 16.31
CA PHE A 82 -12.42 -2.66 15.63
C PHE A 82 -11.15 -1.83 15.52
N ASP A 83 -10.35 -1.76 16.59
CA ASP A 83 -9.07 -1.05 16.57
C ASP A 83 -8.12 -1.67 15.52
N LEU A 84 -8.13 -3.01 15.42
CA LEU A 84 -7.35 -3.72 14.41
C LEU A 84 -7.88 -3.48 13.00
N ALA A 85 -9.20 -3.41 12.81
CA ALA A 85 -9.80 -3.07 11.53
C ALA A 85 -9.42 -1.63 11.08
N ALA A 86 -9.50 -0.65 11.98
CA ALA A 86 -9.09 0.72 11.71
C ALA A 86 -7.59 0.81 11.36
N ARG A 87 -6.74 0.06 12.08
CA ARG A 87 -5.32 -0.06 11.74
C ARG A 87 -5.09 -0.71 10.38
N TYR A 88 -5.90 -1.72 10.05
CA TYR A 88 -5.82 -2.42 8.77
C TYR A 88 -6.25 -1.52 7.60
N GLU A 89 -7.26 -0.67 7.79
CA GLU A 89 -7.69 0.32 6.81
C GLU A 89 -6.54 1.28 6.42
N LEU A 90 -5.76 1.73 7.41
CA LEU A 90 -4.56 2.54 7.15
C LEU A 90 -3.48 1.75 6.39
N CYS A 91 -3.30 0.46 6.69
CA CYS A 91 -2.39 -0.42 5.94
C CYS A 91 -2.84 -0.55 4.47
N PHE A 92 -4.15 -0.70 4.24
CA PHE A 92 -4.75 -0.73 2.92
C PHE A 92 -4.52 0.59 2.16
N ALA A 93 -4.77 1.74 2.81
CA ALA A 93 -4.50 3.05 2.22
C ALA A 93 -3.02 3.22 1.82
N GLY A 94 -2.09 2.76 2.68
CA GLY A 94 -0.67 2.75 2.35
C GLY A 94 -0.33 1.87 1.15
N ALA A 95 -0.94 0.69 1.04
CA ALA A 95 -0.76 -0.19 -0.11
C ALA A 95 -1.26 0.47 -1.40
N ALA A 96 -2.41 1.15 -1.35
CA ALA A 96 -2.93 1.92 -2.48
C ALA A 96 -1.96 3.04 -2.92
N VAL A 97 -1.34 3.75 -1.97
CA VAL A 97 -0.32 4.77 -2.26
C VAL A 97 0.88 4.18 -3.03
N LEU A 98 1.37 3.02 -2.60
CA LEU A 98 2.47 2.32 -3.29
C LEU A 98 2.06 1.85 -4.69
N HIS A 99 0.88 1.22 -4.82
CA HIS A 99 0.39 0.74 -6.10
C HIS A 99 0.10 1.87 -7.10
N ARG A 100 -0.38 3.01 -6.62
CA ARG A 100 -0.53 4.21 -7.44
C ARG A 100 0.81 4.65 -8.04
N TRP A 101 1.91 4.57 -7.30
CA TRP A 101 3.23 4.90 -7.84
C TRP A 101 3.76 3.81 -8.78
N THR A 102 3.59 2.52 -8.46
CA THR A 102 4.09 1.43 -9.31
C THR A 102 3.40 1.40 -10.67
N GLN A 103 2.10 1.71 -10.72
CA GLN A 103 1.27 1.71 -11.93
C GLN A 103 1.13 3.08 -12.59
N GLY A 104 1.53 4.16 -11.89
CA GLY A 104 1.34 5.53 -12.34
C GLY A 104 2.49 6.05 -13.22
N PRO A 105 2.26 7.18 -13.92
CA PRO A 105 3.29 7.84 -14.69
C PRO A 105 4.44 8.32 -13.78
N ARG A 106 5.68 8.22 -14.26
CA ARG A 106 6.87 8.70 -13.55
C ARG A 106 7.06 10.20 -13.80
N THR A 107 6.35 11.01 -13.03
CA THR A 107 6.49 12.46 -13.03
C THR A 107 7.72 12.89 -12.21
N PRO A 108 8.29 14.09 -12.46
CA PRO A 108 9.43 14.61 -11.69
C PRO A 108 9.17 14.67 -10.16
N ASP A 109 7.91 14.83 -9.76
CA ASP A 109 7.48 14.91 -8.35
C ASP A 109 7.00 13.56 -7.78
N ALA A 110 7.20 12.45 -8.49
CA ALA A 110 6.72 11.13 -8.08
C ALA A 110 7.28 10.67 -6.72
N ASP A 111 8.57 10.93 -6.45
CA ASP A 111 9.18 10.62 -5.15
C ASP A 111 8.56 11.46 -4.02
N LEU A 112 8.38 12.76 -4.25
CA LEU A 112 7.79 13.68 -3.29
C LEU A 112 6.35 13.27 -2.93
N ARG A 113 5.52 12.98 -3.95
CA ARG A 113 4.14 12.53 -3.77
C ARG A 113 4.07 11.22 -3.00
N LEU A 114 4.89 10.25 -3.37
CA LEU A 114 4.93 8.96 -2.70
C LEU A 114 5.37 9.10 -1.24
N ARG A 115 6.44 9.87 -1.00
CA ARG A 115 6.96 10.13 0.35
C ARG A 115 5.94 10.84 1.24
N ALA A 116 5.26 11.87 0.73
CA ALA A 116 4.21 12.56 1.48
C ALA A 116 3.03 11.64 1.83
N GLY A 117 2.59 10.80 0.89
CA GLY A 117 1.54 9.81 1.12
C GLY A 117 1.93 8.77 2.17
N LEU A 118 3.15 8.23 2.09
CA LEU A 118 3.67 7.28 3.07
C LEU A 118 3.88 7.93 4.45
N ALA A 119 4.36 9.17 4.52
CA ALA A 119 4.51 9.90 5.77
C ALA A 119 3.18 10.07 6.50
N LEU A 120 2.12 10.42 5.77
CA LEU A 120 0.77 10.56 6.32
C LEU A 120 0.23 9.24 6.89
N VAL A 121 0.36 8.15 6.14
CA VAL A 121 -0.14 6.84 6.56
C VAL A 121 0.65 6.31 7.76
N LEU A 122 1.98 6.40 7.72
CA LEU A 122 2.83 5.93 8.82
C LEU A 122 2.56 6.71 10.11
N ASP A 123 2.38 8.03 10.03
CA ASP A 123 2.02 8.85 11.18
C ASP A 123 0.68 8.43 11.79
N ARG A 124 -0.35 8.22 10.96
CA ARG A 124 -1.65 7.74 11.44
C ARG A 124 -1.59 6.32 12.02
N LEU A 125 -0.59 5.52 11.61
CA LEU A 125 -0.28 4.22 12.21
C LEU A 125 0.52 4.33 13.52
N GLY A 126 0.84 5.55 13.98
CA GLY A 126 1.67 5.80 15.17
C GLY A 126 3.16 5.51 14.95
N LEU A 127 3.60 5.47 13.69
CA LEU A 127 4.99 5.24 13.32
C LEU A 127 5.61 6.56 12.82
N PRO A 128 6.88 6.85 13.17
CA PRO A 128 7.53 8.05 12.69
C PRO A 128 7.62 8.04 11.15
N GLY A 129 6.89 8.97 10.52
CA GLY A 129 6.82 9.17 9.07
C GLY A 129 8.05 9.88 8.49
N GLY A 130 9.24 9.68 9.06
CA GLY A 130 10.48 10.35 8.63
C GLY A 130 10.68 11.75 9.22
N ALA A 131 11.92 12.24 9.16
CA ALA A 131 12.31 13.53 9.75
C ALA A 131 11.74 14.75 8.98
N HIS A 132 11.35 14.56 7.71
CA HIS A 132 11.00 15.64 6.78
C HIS A 132 9.52 15.64 6.40
N ARG A 133 8.63 15.14 7.27
CA ARG A 133 7.19 15.05 6.97
C ARG A 133 6.57 16.40 6.63
N SER A 134 6.79 17.42 7.49
CA SER A 134 6.23 18.75 7.27
C SER A 134 6.74 19.34 5.96
N GLU A 135 8.05 19.27 5.70
CA GLU A 135 8.64 19.75 4.44
C GLU A 135 8.07 19.06 3.19
N ALA A 136 7.79 17.76 3.27
CA ALA A 136 7.22 17.03 2.15
C ALA A 136 5.77 17.44 1.86
N HIS A 137 4.97 17.71 2.91
CA HIS A 137 3.61 18.22 2.75
C HIS A 137 3.59 19.67 2.26
N ASP A 138 4.47 20.52 2.80
CA ASP A 138 4.56 21.93 2.41
C ASP A 138 4.96 22.06 0.94
N ARG A 139 6.01 21.35 0.49
CA ARG A 139 6.40 21.36 -0.94
C ARG A 139 5.33 20.80 -1.87
N LEU A 140 4.56 19.82 -1.41
CA LEU A 140 3.44 19.28 -2.19
C LEU A 140 2.28 20.27 -2.27
N ALA A 141 1.98 20.98 -1.17
CA ALA A 141 0.98 22.04 -1.14
C ALA A 141 1.38 23.20 -2.06
N ASP A 142 2.64 23.64 -2.02
CA ASP A 142 3.17 24.68 -2.90
C ASP A 142 3.03 24.29 -4.38
N GLY A 143 3.31 23.03 -4.73
CA GLY A 143 3.18 22.54 -6.10
C GLY A 143 1.74 22.32 -6.60
N LEU A 144 0.77 22.11 -5.70
CA LEU A 144 -0.64 21.89 -6.04
C LEU A 144 -1.48 23.17 -5.99
N LEU A 145 -1.11 24.12 -5.14
CA LEU A 145 -1.83 25.38 -4.90
C LEU A 145 -1.14 26.59 -5.52
N GLY A 146 0.11 26.43 -5.97
CA GLY A 146 0.83 27.45 -6.73
C GLY A 146 0.23 27.67 -8.11
N PRO A 147 0.44 28.86 -8.71
CA PRO A 147 0.00 29.14 -10.08
C PRO A 147 0.71 28.20 -11.07
N ALA A 148 -0.06 27.61 -11.98
CA ALA A 148 0.38 26.67 -13.01
C ALA A 148 1.28 27.33 -14.08
#